data_AF-A0A943L1E6-F1
#
_entry.id   AF-A0A943L1E6-F1
#
_cell.length_a   1.000
_cell.length_b   1.000
_cell.length_c   1.000
_cell.angle_alpha   90.00
_cell.angle_beta   90.00
_cell.angle_gamma   90.00
#
_symmetry.space_group_name_H-M   'P 1'
#
loop_
_entity.id
_entity.type
_entity.pdbx_description
1 polymer ?
#
loop_
_entity_poly.entity_id
_entity_poly.type
_entity_poly.pdbx_seq_one_letter_code
_entity_poly.pdbx_strand_id
1 'polypeptide(L)' 'MKKIWEVITYILLISVIIGTIKAIFVGDIRLIGKGLVYIPFATSLVLMNRSTNKNKAVEIIFWISIGIIIFLNYFLGI' A
#
# COMPACT_ATOMS: atom_id res chain seq x y z
N MET A 1 6.76 -11.75 17.95
CA MET A 1 6.57 -11.70 16.48
C MET A 1 5.53 -10.67 16.04
N LYS A 2 4.30 -10.65 16.56
CA LYS A 2 3.25 -9.68 16.19
C LYS A 2 3.69 -8.20 16.25
N LYS A 3 4.34 -7.78 17.35
CA LYS A 3 4.88 -6.40 17.50
C LYS A 3 5.91 -6.03 16.42
N ILE A 4 6.77 -6.97 16.02
CA ILE A 4 7.80 -6.73 14.99
C ILE A 4 7.11 -6.55 13.63
N TRP A 5 6.12 -7.39 13.33
CA TRP A 5 5.35 -7.29 12.09
C TRP A 5 4.59 -5.96 12.00
N GLU A 6 3.99 -5.49 13.10
CA GLU A 6 3.35 -4.16 13.18
C GLU A 6 4.33 -3.04 12.82
N VAL A 7 5.52 -3.05 13.42
CA VAL A 7 6.57 -2.05 13.13
C VAL A 7 6.98 -2.08 11.65
N ILE A 8 7.20 -3.27 11.07
CA ILE A 8 7.55 -3.43 9.66
C ILE A 8 6.47 -2.84 8.75
N THR A 9 5.19 -3.15 9.02
CA THR A 9 4.08 -2.63 8.20
C THR A 9 3.95 -1.10 8.27
N TYR A 10 4.28 -0.49 9.42
CA TYR A 10 4.33 0.96 9.57
C TYR A 10 5.49 1.60 8.80
N ILE A 11 6.68 1.02 8.87
CA ILE A 11 7.85 1.49 8.11
C ILE A 11 7.55 1.44 6.60
N LEU A 12 6.89 0.37 6.14
CA LEU A 12 6.48 0.23 4.74
C LEU A 12 5.50 1.35 4.33
N LEU A 13 4.49 1.64 5.15
CA LEU A 13 3.54 2.73 4.89
C LEU A 13 4.25 4.10 4.80
N ILE A 14 5.14 4.39 5.74
CA ILE A 14 5.92 5.65 5.74
C ILE A 14 6.79 5.75 4.48
N SER A 15 7.43 4.65 4.07
CA SER A 15 8.25 4.60 2.86
C SER A 15 7.43 4.90 1.60
N VAL A 16 6.23 4.31 1.49
CA VAL A 16 5.32 4.57 0.35
C VAL A 16 4.86 6.03 0.32
N ILE A 17 4.54 6.62 1.47
CA ILE A 17 4.14 8.04 1.55
C ILE A 17 5.29 8.95 1.10
N ILE A 18 6.50 8.75 1.62
CA ILE A 18 7.68 9.54 1.25
C ILE A 18 7.98 9.40 -0.26
N GLY A 19 7.93 8.17 -0.78
CA GLY A 19 8.13 7.90 -2.21
C GLY A 19 7.10 8.61 -3.08
N THR A 20 5.83 8.63 -2.65
CA THR A 20 4.75 9.32 -3.36
C THR A 20 4.94 10.83 -3.32
N ILE A 21 5.30 11.42 -2.18
CA ILE A 21 5.58 12.86 -2.05
C ILE A 21 6.75 13.26 -2.98
N LYS A 22 7.83 12.47 -2.99
CA LYS A 22 8.96 12.71 -3.90
C LYS A 22 8.52 12.64 -5.37
N ALA A 23 7.69 11.68 -5.73
CA ALA A 23 7.16 11.56 -7.09
C ALA A 23 6.32 12.78 -7.50
N ILE A 24 5.48 13.29 -6.59
CA ILE A 24 4.71 14.53 -6.80
C ILE A 24 5.65 15.71 -7.04
N PHE A 25 6.70 15.85 -6.23
CA PHE A 25 7.66 16.95 -6.35
C PHE A 25 8.45 16.91 -7.66
N VAL A 26 8.79 15.72 -8.15
CA VAL A 26 9.52 15.52 -9.43
C VAL A 26 8.57 15.57 -10.63
N GLY A 27 7.25 15.53 -10.42
CA GLY A 27 6.25 15.53 -11.50
C GLY A 27 6.16 14.20 -12.26
N ASP A 28 6.62 13.09 -11.66
CA ASP A 28 6.58 11.77 -12.30
C ASP A 28 5.18 11.14 -12.13
N ILE A 29 4.33 11.33 -13.14
CA ILE A 29 2.93 10.87 -13.15
C ILE A 29 2.84 9.34 -12.99
N ARG A 30 3.81 8.56 -13.50
CA ARG A 30 3.82 7.10 -13.36
C ARG A 30 4.03 6.70 -11.90
N LEU A 31 4.99 7.33 -11.22
CA LEU A 31 5.26 7.05 -9.81
C LEU A 31 4.15 7.58 -8.89
N ILE A 32 3.53 8.72 -9.23
CA ILE A 32 2.35 9.24 -8.52
C ILE A 32 1.19 8.24 -8.62
N GLY A 33 0.92 7.73 -9.83
CA GLY A 33 -0.12 6.72 -10.07
C GLY A 33 0.13 5.44 -9.27
N LYS A 34 1.38 4.99 -9.15
CA LYS A 34 1.74 3.90 -8.22
C LYS A 34 1.39 4.27 -6.78
N GLY A 35 1.83 5.42 -6.30
CA GLY A 35 1.55 5.89 -4.94
C GLY A 35 0.07 5.79 -4.56
N LEU A 36 -0.83 6.18 -5.47
CA LEU A 36 -2.28 6.10 -5.27
C LEU A 36 -2.81 4.68 -5.00
N VAL A 37 -2.14 3.64 -5.51
CA VAL A 37 -2.52 2.24 -5.30
C VAL A 37 -1.79 1.63 -4.10
N TYR A 38 -0.50 1.96 -3.93
CA TYR A 38 0.32 1.41 -2.86
C TYR A 38 -0.02 2.00 -1.48
N ILE A 39 -0.53 3.23 -1.39
CA ILE A 39 -1.01 3.83 -0.13
C ILE A 39 -2.18 3.03 0.47
N PRO A 40 -3.31 2.81 -0.22
CA PRO A 40 -4.43 2.04 0.33
C PRO A 40 -4.04 0.58 0.61
N PHE A 41 -3.11 0.00 -0.17
CA PHE A 41 -2.50 -1.30 0.15
C PHE A 41 -1.77 -1.29 1.50
N ALA A 42 -0.83 -0.36 1.69
CA ALA A 42 -0.04 -0.28 2.91
C ALA A 42 -0.91 0.08 4.14
N THR A 43 -1.89 0.97 3.97
CA THR A 43 -2.85 1.33 5.02
C THR A 43 -3.71 0.14 5.42
N SER A 44 -4.27 -0.60 4.47
CA SER A 44 -5.07 -1.80 4.77
C SER A 44 -4.23 -2.90 5.44
N LEU A 45 -2.97 -3.07 5.03
CA LEU A 45 -2.03 -4.00 5.67
C LEU A 45 -1.76 -3.64 7.14
N VAL A 46 -1.53 -2.36 7.45
CA VAL A 46 -1.38 -1.88 8.84
C VAL A 46 -2.65 -2.14 9.66
N LEU A 47 -3.82 -1.85 9.09
CA LEU A 47 -5.11 -2.05 9.76
C LEU A 47 -5.45 -3.52 10.01
N MET A 48 -5.18 -4.40 9.03
CA MET A 48 -5.36 -5.85 9.18
C MET A 48 -4.47 -6.43 10.27
N ASN A 49 -3.26 -5.90 10.43
CA ASN A 49 -2.32 -6.39 11.43
C ASN A 49 -2.71 -5.97 12.86
N ARG A 50 -3.28 -4.76 13.00
CA ARG A 50 -3.67 -4.19 14.29
C ARG A 50 -5.04 -4.68 14.77
N SER A 51 -5.97 -4.91 13.86
CA SER A 51 -7.35 -5.27 14.22
C SER A 51 -7.45 -6.73 14.63
N THR A 52 -7.76 -6.99 15.90
CA THR A 52 -8.09 -8.34 16.41
C THR A 52 -9.37 -8.88 15.76
N ASN A 53 -10.25 -8.00 15.29
CA ASN A 53 -11.48 -8.36 14.61
C ASN A 53 -11.33 -8.03 13.12
N LYS A 54 -11.31 -9.05 12.25
CA LYS A 54 -11.08 -8.86 10.81
C LYS A 54 -12.20 -8.02 10.20
N ASN A 55 -11.95 -6.73 9.99
CA ASN A 55 -12.91 -5.86 9.32
C ASN A 55 -12.93 -6.26 7.84
N LYS A 56 -14.05 -6.85 7.40
CA LYS A 56 -14.24 -7.30 6.01
C LYS A 56 -14.00 -6.21 4.99
N ALA A 57 -14.34 -4.95 5.29
CA ALA A 57 -14.10 -3.84 4.37
C ALA A 57 -12.59 -3.60 4.16
N VAL A 58 -11.79 -3.68 5.22
CA VAL A 58 -10.32 -3.53 5.13
C VAL A 58 -9.70 -4.69 4.35
N GLU A 59 -10.18 -5.90 4.57
CA GLU A 59 -9.74 -7.10 3.85
C GLU A 59 -10.08 -7.01 2.35
N ILE A 60 -11.28 -6.54 2.00
CA ILE A 60 -11.67 -6.28 0.60
C ILE A 60 -10.75 -5.24 -0.05
N ILE A 61 -10.48 -4.13 0.63
CA ILE A 61 -9.56 -3.10 0.13
C ILE A 61 -8.16 -3.69 -0.11
N PHE A 62 -7.67 -4.51 0.83
CA PHE A 62 -6.38 -5.18 0.69
C PHE A 62 -6.31 -6.06 -0.56
N TRP A 63 -7.32 -6.93 -0.77
CA TRP A 63 -7.37 -7.81 -1.94
C TRP A 63 -7.53 -7.06 -3.25
N ILE A 64 -8.37 -6.00 -3.29
CA ILE A 64 -8.54 -5.15 -4.46
C ILE A 64 -7.21 -4.46 -4.81
N SER A 65 -6.53 -3.88 -3.81
CA SER A 65 -5.24 -3.22 -4.04
C SER A 65 -4.19 -4.21 -4.56
N ILE A 66 -4.14 -5.43 -4.03
CA ILE A 66 -3.26 -6.49 -4.57
C ILE A 66 -3.59 -6.79 -6.03
N GLY A 67 -4.87 -6.98 -6.35
CA GLY A 67 -5.31 -7.26 -7.71
C GLY A 67 -4.87 -6.17 -8.69
N ILE A 68 -5.04 -4.90 -8.30
CA ILE A 68 -4.60 -3.75 -9.09
C ILE A 68 -3.07 -3.73 -9.23
N ILE A 69 -2.31 -3.97 -8.16
CA ILE A 69 -0.84 -4.00 -8.20
C ILE A 69 -0.33 -5.09 -9.15
N ILE A 70 -0.89 -6.30 -9.07
CA ILE A 70 -0.52 -7.41 -9.96
C ILE A 70 -0.86 -7.06 -11.40
N PHE A 71 -2.07 -6.52 -11.63
CA PHE A 71 -2.50 -6.12 -12.97
C PHE A 71 -1.56 -5.06 -13.58
N LEU A 72 -1.24 -3.99 -12.83
CA LEU A 72 -0.36 -2.93 -13.28
C LEU A 72 1.07 -3.44 -13.57
N ASN A 73 1.63 -4.28 -12.71
CA ASN A 73 2.98 -4.80 -12.92
C ASN A 73 3.04 -5.81 -14.08
N TYR A 74 2.08 -6.73 -14.16
CA TYR A 74 2.14 -7.86 -15.11
C TYR A 74 1.70 -7.47 -16.52
N PHE A 75 0.63 -6.67 -16.65
CA PHE A 75 0.06 -6.33 -17.96
C PHE A 75 0.59 -5.02 -18.53
N LEU A 76 0.88 -4.04 -17.68
CA LEU A 76 1.29 -2.71 -18.13
C LEU A 76 2.81 -2.49 -18.04
N GLY A 77 3.55 -3.42 -17.42
CA GLY A 77 5.00 -3.28 -17.18
C GLY A 77 5.33 -2.02 -16.38
N ILE A 78 4.34 -1.47 -15.66
CA ILE A 78 4.45 -0.24 -14.87
C ILE A 78 5.05 -0.58 -13.53
#